data_AF-A0A6G2B5V9-F1
#
_entry.id   AF-A0A6G2B5V9-F1
#
_cell.length_a   1.000
_cell.length_b   1.000
_cell.length_c   1.000
_cell.angle_alpha   90.00
_cell.angle_beta   90.00
_cell.angle_gamma   90.00
#
_symmetry.space_group_name_H-M   'P 1'
#
loop_
_entity.id
_entity.type
_entity.pdbx_description
1 polymer ?
#
loop_
_entity_poly.entity_id
_entity_poly.type
_entity_poly.pdbx_seq_one_letter_code
_entity_poly.pdbx_strand_id
1 'polypeptide(L)'
;MAQRLRCPRSARRADNDILDPVIVTGYTAGRTHKLTPGEKAANRVLAVGRAPVEHGFAHLKNRRILTKLRTDPARTTQLLRALLALTNLEVNR
;
A
#
# COMPACT_ATOMS: atom_id res chain seq x y z
N MET A 1 -13.11 -0.27 -18.78
CA MET A 1 -12.08 -0.20 -19.84
C MET A 1 -10.70 -0.21 -19.19
N ALA A 2 -10.03 -1.37 -19.12
CA ALA A 2 -8.71 -1.48 -18.52
C ALA A 2 -7.65 -1.28 -19.59
N GLN A 3 -6.92 -0.16 -19.54
CA GLN A 3 -5.84 0.13 -20.47
C GLN A 3 -4.68 -0.83 -20.19
N ARG A 4 -4.43 -1.74 -21.15
CA ARG A 4 -3.24 -2.59 -21.20
C ARG A 4 -2.03 -1.74 -21.56
N LEU A 5 -1.39 -1.13 -20.57
CA LEU A 5 -0.07 -0.55 -20.75
C LEU A 5 0.95 -1.69 -20.81
N ARG A 6 1.29 -2.08 -22.04
CA ARG A 6 2.40 -2.99 -22.32
C ARG A 6 3.69 -2.26 -21.94
N CYS A 7 4.35 -2.67 -20.85
CA CYS A 7 5.64 -2.10 -20.46
C CYS A 7 6.68 -2.39 -21.57
N PRO A 8 7.29 -1.36 -22.18
CA PRO A 8 8.44 -1.56 -23.04
C PRO A 8 9.66 -1.88 -22.17
N ARG A 9 10.49 -2.83 -22.65
CA ARG A 9 11.79 -3.16 -22.06
C ARG A 9 12.72 -1.95 -22.15
N SER A 10 12.68 -1.07 -21.15
CA SER A 10 13.79 -0.18 -20.84
C SER A 10 13.60 0.34 -19.43
N ALA A 11 14.40 -0.15 -18.49
CA ALA A 11 14.69 0.57 -17.26
C ALA A 11 15.46 1.84 -17.64
N ARG A 12 14.74 2.87 -18.08
CA ARG A 12 15.28 4.22 -18.14
C ARG A 12 15.22 4.77 -16.74
N ARG A 13 16.38 5.18 -16.23
CA ARG A 13 16.56 6.02 -15.06
C ARG A 13 15.54 7.15 -15.15
N ALA A 14 14.53 7.12 -14.28
CA ALA A 14 13.56 8.19 -14.17
C ALA A 14 14.21 9.26 -13.30
N ASP A 15 14.49 10.42 -13.89
CA ASP A 15 14.71 11.63 -13.14
C ASP A 15 13.39 11.93 -12.41
N ASN A 16 13.43 11.88 -11.08
CA ASN A 16 12.24 11.94 -10.23
C ASN A 16 11.77 13.39 -10.10
N ASP A 17 10.90 13.83 -10.99
CA ASP A 17 10.02 14.97 -10.70
C ASP A 17 8.95 14.48 -9.71
N ILE A 18 9.09 14.92 -8.45
CA ILE A 18 8.38 14.47 -7.24
C ILE A 18 6.84 14.65 -7.31
N LEU A 19 6.31 15.26 -8.37
CA LEU A 19 4.92 15.71 -8.46
C LEU A 19 3.97 14.77 -9.21
N ASP A 20 4.46 13.74 -9.92
CA ASP A 20 3.59 12.81 -10.64
C ASP A 20 3.69 11.38 -10.07
N PRO A 21 2.61 10.81 -9.49
CA PRO A 21 2.68 9.49 -8.90
C PRO A 21 2.78 8.41 -9.99
N VAL A 22 3.94 7.76 -10.06
CA VAL A 22 4.15 6.59 -10.92
C VAL A 22 3.32 5.40 -10.40
N ILE A 23 2.24 5.04 -11.10
CA ILE A 23 1.40 3.89 -10.75
C ILE A 23 2.06 2.59 -11.25
N VAL A 24 2.75 1.89 -10.36
CA VAL A 24 3.33 0.56 -10.65
C VAL A 24 2.28 -0.53 -10.36
N THR A 25 1.91 -1.28 -11.41
CA THR A 25 0.99 -2.43 -11.31
C THR A 25 1.71 -3.75 -11.59
N GLY A 26 1.19 -4.85 -11.06
CA GLY A 26 1.80 -6.17 -11.22
C GLY A 26 1.57 -6.77 -12.61
N TYR A 27 2.49 -7.64 -13.02
CA TYR A 27 2.43 -8.39 -14.28
C TYR A 27 1.38 -9.51 -14.20
N THR A 28 0.56 -9.65 -15.24
CA THR A 28 -0.46 -10.70 -15.30
C THR A 28 -0.06 -11.81 -16.28
N ALA A 29 -0.18 -13.06 -15.84
CA ALA A 29 -0.08 -14.19 -16.77
C ALA A 29 -1.34 -14.22 -17.67
N GLY A 30 -1.17 -14.63 -18.92
CA GLY A 30 -2.26 -14.84 -19.86
C GLY A 30 -2.32 -16.29 -20.31
N ARG A 31 -3.39 -16.67 -21.03
CA ARG A 31 -3.58 -18.05 -21.54
C ARG A 31 -2.39 -18.58 -22.36
N THR A 32 -1.75 -17.67 -23.11
CA THR A 32 -0.62 -17.98 -24.01
C THR A 32 0.73 -17.52 -23.46
N HIS A 33 0.76 -16.80 -22.33
CA HIS A 33 1.98 -16.17 -21.80
C HIS A 33 2.18 -16.50 -20.32
N LYS A 34 3.29 -17.18 -20.03
CA LYS A 34 3.73 -17.45 -18.66
C LYS A 34 4.65 -16.33 -18.18
N LEU A 35 4.49 -15.96 -16.92
CA LEU A 35 5.34 -14.97 -16.26
C LEU A 35 6.79 -15.46 -16.20
N THR A 36 7.71 -14.60 -16.60
CA THR A 36 9.15 -14.81 -16.44
C THR A 36 9.54 -14.79 -14.94
N PRO A 37 10.68 -15.39 -14.56
CA PRO A 37 11.16 -15.35 -13.18
C PRO A 37 11.29 -13.93 -12.61
N GLY A 38 11.75 -12.97 -13.43
CA GLY A 38 11.87 -11.56 -13.03
C GLY A 38 10.52 -10.89 -12.76
N GLU A 39 9.52 -11.14 -13.61
CA GLU A 39 8.15 -10.63 -13.39
C GLU A 39 7.50 -11.22 -12.13
N LYS A 40 7.77 -12.50 -11.83
CA LYS A 40 7.31 -13.13 -10.58
C LYS A 40 7.96 -12.50 -9.35
N ALA A 41 9.26 -12.21 -9.41
CA ALA A 41 9.96 -11.54 -8.32
C ALA A 41 9.41 -10.12 -8.09
N ALA A 42 9.20 -9.35 -9.16
CA ALA A 42 8.57 -8.03 -9.09
C ALA A 42 7.16 -8.08 -8.49
N ASN A 43 6.34 -9.05 -8.91
CA ASN A 43 5.01 -9.26 -8.34
C ASN A 43 5.05 -9.63 -6.86
N ARG A 44 6.06 -10.38 -6.41
CA ARG A 44 6.23 -10.72 -4.98
C ARG A 44 6.54 -9.49 -4.15
N VAL A 45 7.43 -8.61 -4.63
CA VAL A 45 7.74 -7.33 -3.96
C VAL A 45 6.49 -6.45 -3.88
N LEU A 46 5.74 -6.33 -4.97
CA LEU A 46 4.48 -5.58 -4.98
C LEU A 46 3.43 -6.20 -4.04
N ALA A 47 3.33 -7.54 -3.98
CA ALA A 47 2.41 -8.23 -3.10
C ALA A 47 2.73 -8.00 -1.61
N VAL A 48 4.02 -7.94 -1.24
CA VAL A 48 4.43 -7.61 0.14
C VAL A 48 3.94 -6.21 0.54
N GLY A 49 3.99 -5.24 -0.36
CA GLY A 49 3.45 -3.90 -0.10
C GLY A 49 1.92 -3.84 -0.05
N ARG A 50 1.22 -4.65 -0.85
CA ARG A 50 -0.26 -4.65 -0.93
C ARG A 50 -0.94 -5.43 0.20
N ALA A 51 -0.36 -6.55 0.60
CA ALA A 51 -0.92 -7.43 1.63
C ALA A 51 -1.31 -6.69 2.93
N PRO A 52 -0.48 -5.84 3.55
CA PRO A 52 -0.87 -5.13 4.78
C PRO A 52 -1.99 -4.11 4.53
N VAL A 53 -2.00 -3.46 3.37
CA VAL A 53 -3.02 -2.47 3.00
C VAL A 53 -4.38 -3.15 2.84
N GLU A 54 -4.44 -4.22 2.04
CA GLU A 54 -5.65 -4.98 1.80
C GLU A 54 -6.18 -5.62 3.09
N HIS A 55 -5.28 -6.19 3.90
CA HIS A 55 -5.63 -6.80 5.17
C HIS A 55 -6.17 -5.76 6.16
N GLY A 56 -5.49 -4.61 6.30
CA GLY A 56 -5.96 -3.50 7.12
C GLY A 56 -7.33 -2.99 6.67
N PHE A 57 -7.54 -2.83 5.37
CA PHE A 57 -8.82 -2.39 4.81
C PHE A 57 -9.94 -3.41 5.01
N ALA A 58 -9.63 -4.71 4.96
CA ALA A 58 -10.58 -5.77 5.29
C ALA A 58 -11.01 -5.68 6.76
N HIS A 59 -10.06 -5.47 7.69
CA HIS A 59 -10.37 -5.25 9.12
C HIS A 59 -11.24 -4.01 9.36
N LEU A 60 -10.96 -2.91 8.66
CA LEU A 60 -11.77 -1.70 8.72
C LEU A 60 -13.20 -1.94 8.19
N LYS A 61 -13.33 -2.68 7.09
CA LYS A 61 -14.62 -3.09 6.52
C LYS A 61 -15.40 -4.07 7.39
N ASN A 62 -14.72 -4.87 8.23
CA ASN A 62 -15.35 -5.79 9.19
C ASN A 62 -15.97 -5.06 10.42
N ARG A 63 -15.98 -3.72 10.41
CA ARG A 63 -16.82 -2.80 11.20
C ARG A 63 -16.57 -2.66 12.71
N ARG A 64 -15.93 -3.58 13.42
CA ARG A 64 -15.83 -3.48 14.89
C ARG A 64 -14.96 -2.32 15.40
N ILE A 65 -13.85 -2.03 14.71
CA ILE A 65 -12.94 -0.91 15.05
C ILE A 65 -13.64 0.43 14.81
N LEU A 66 -14.28 0.58 13.65
CA LEU A 66 -15.00 1.81 13.28
C LEU A 66 -16.23 2.05 14.17
N THR A 67 -16.93 1.00 14.61
CA THR A 67 -18.03 1.16 15.57
C THR A 67 -17.54 1.69 16.90
N LYS A 68 -16.45 1.15 17.46
CA LYS A 68 -15.86 1.66 18.71
C LYS A 68 -15.40 3.12 18.59
N LEU A 69 -14.74 3.45 17.47
CA LEU A 69 -14.34 4.81 17.13
C LEU A 69 -15.52 5.79 17.06
N ARG A 70 -16.65 5.36 16.50
CA ARG A 70 -17.86 6.19 16.36
C ARG A 70 -18.60 6.39 17.68
N THR A 71 -18.63 5.38 18.55
CA THR A 71 -19.30 5.46 19.84
C THR A 71 -18.56 6.37 20.82
N ASP A 72 -17.22 6.42 20.75
CA ASP A 72 -16.41 7.25 21.65
C ASP A 72 -15.21 7.89 20.93
N PRO A 73 -15.46 8.95 20.13
CA PRO A 73 -14.41 9.65 19.40
C PRO A 73 -13.48 10.45 20.33
N ALA A 74 -13.98 10.92 21.49
CA ALA A 74 -13.20 11.69 22.46
C ALA A 74 -12.09 10.84 23.09
N ARG A 75 -12.44 9.66 23.62
CA ARG A 75 -11.45 8.71 24.17
C ARG A 75 -10.46 8.25 23.11
N THR A 76 -10.93 8.01 21.88
CA THR A 76 -10.04 7.57 20.80
C THR A 76 -9.03 8.65 20.42
N THR A 77 -9.47 9.91 20.36
CA THR A 77 -8.58 11.06 20.09
C THR A 77 -7.56 11.25 21.22
N GLN A 78 -7.98 11.06 22.48
CA GLN A 78 -7.07 11.15 23.63
C GLN A 78 -5.98 10.06 23.57
N LEU A 79 -6.34 8.82 23.24
CA LEU A 79 -5.37 7.73 23.05
C LEU A 79 -4.42 8.01 21.87
N LEU A 80 -4.94 8.50 20.75
CA LEU A 80 -4.12 8.86 19.59
C LEU A 80 -3.10 9.96 19.94
N ARG A 81 -3.52 10.99 20.69
CA ARG A 81 -2.62 12.06 21.16
C ARG A 81 -1.54 11.54 22.10
N ALA A 82 -1.89 10.62 23.00
CA ALA A 82 -0.93 10.01 23.91
C ALA A 82 0.11 9.15 23.16
N LEU A 83 -0.33 8.35 22.19
CA LEU A 83 0.55 7.57 21.32
C LEU A 83 1.48 8.48 20.51
N LEU A 84 0.95 9.55 19.92
CA LEU A 84 1.75 10.49 19.14
C LEU A 84 2.82 11.20 19.99
N ALA A 85 2.46 11.62 21.21
CA ALA A 85 3.41 12.22 22.16
C ALA A 85 4.51 11.22 22.55
N LEU A 86 4.14 9.96 22.78
CA LEU A 86 5.09 8.89 23.11
C LEU A 86 6.07 8.62 21.95
N THR A 87 5.57 8.47 20.73
CA THR A 87 6.43 8.24 19.56
C THR A 87 7.33 9.43 19.27
N ASN A 88 6.84 10.66 19.47
CA ASN A 88 7.67 11.84 19.32
C ASN A 88 8.78 11.88 20.37
N LEU A 89 8.52 11.48 21.61
CA LEU A 89 9.56 11.39 22.64
C LEU A 89 10.63 10.33 22.30
N GLU A 90 10.22 9.21 21.70
CA GLU A 90 11.11 8.13 21.27
C GLU A 90 11.97 8.52 20.05
N VAL A 91 11.40 9.25 19.09
CA VAL A 91 12.13 9.74 17.91
C VAL A 91 13.07 10.91 18.22
N ASN A 92 12.75 11.73 19.23
CA ASN A 92 13.59 12.85 19.66
C ASN A 92 14.65 12.45 20.71
N ARG A 93 14.83 11.14 20.96
CA ARG A 93 15.86 10.59 21.84
C ARG A 93 17.07 10.14 21.05
#